data_AF-A0A510TD22-F1
#
_entry.id   AF-A0A510TD22-F1
#
_cell.length_a   1.000
_cell.length_b   1.000
_cell.length_c   1.000
_cell.angle_alpha   90.00
_cell.angle_beta   90.00
_cell.angle_gamma   90.00
#
_symmetry.space_group_name_H-M   'P 1'
#
loop_
_entity.id
_entity.type
_entity.pdbx_description
1 polymer ?
#
loop_
_entity_poly.entity_id
_entity_poly.type
_entity_poly.pdbx_seq_one_letter_code
_entity_poly.pdbx_strand_id
1 'polypeptide(L)'
;MQQFSCETVADLAVPGLATGRLTVIAVHGVADTTTGTALASALAAPGPAQLVVDLTGLYRLEPAGAEILYRFAEEAAAQGRPLRLTGCTAQAAAVLARTRAARAPVGRAGPELYGSVSEALAAVISAAAAAPEPPPGAPFARTDAVELRHRLLAHALVARAQGLLMERYGLPGADTAGALLRMVARRHGMRTVALAGALVEAAAPRPGEAWFPGREHPAEPAVGFLLPSAGRPRPLSAFLDALRDTVCAITHTDMANVQLLDPSDNTLRMESHCGFPAEFVHFFAVVDGTATPCGHAARKSERIVVDDVASAPEFDEPSRAATLAAHSRSVQCTPIPGPAGRAQGMLSTHHAQAGHAFTGAELVALDTVAREAGAWLDWYRTTTVLDALEDLHRRAHGP
;
A
#
# COMPACT_ATOMS: atom_id res chain seq x y z
N MET A 1 2.11 8.83 26.47
CA MET A 1 2.27 7.36 26.64
C MET A 1 1.44 6.73 25.52
N GLN A 2 2.08 6.21 24.47
CA GLN A 2 1.34 5.68 23.31
C GLN A 2 0.56 4.42 23.73
N GLN A 3 -0.73 4.38 23.41
CA GLN A 3 -1.63 3.30 23.81
C GLN A 3 -1.39 2.08 22.91
N PHE A 4 -1.13 0.93 23.54
CA PHE A 4 -1.07 -0.35 22.83
C PHE A 4 -2.45 -0.71 22.26
N SER A 5 -2.47 -1.19 21.02
CA SER A 5 -3.70 -1.63 20.37
C SER A 5 -3.45 -2.77 19.40
N CYS A 6 -4.41 -3.70 19.32
CA CYS A 6 -4.46 -4.74 18.30
C CYS A 6 -5.75 -4.58 17.49
N GLU A 7 -5.64 -4.69 16.17
CA GLU A 7 -6.77 -4.57 15.26
C GLU A 7 -6.81 -5.76 14.30
N THR A 8 -7.98 -6.38 14.15
CA THR A 8 -8.22 -7.35 13.08
C THR A 8 -8.44 -6.60 11.78
N VAL A 9 -7.49 -6.72 10.85
CA VAL A 9 -7.52 -5.96 9.59
C VAL A 9 -8.08 -6.80 8.45
N ALA A 10 -8.00 -8.12 8.57
CA ALA A 10 -8.63 -9.05 7.65
C ALA A 10 -9.11 -10.30 8.36
N ASP A 11 -10.21 -10.82 7.88
CA ASP A 11 -10.71 -12.15 8.18
C ASP A 11 -11.19 -12.77 6.87
N LEU A 12 -10.42 -13.72 6.37
CA LEU A 12 -10.52 -14.22 5.01
C LEU A 12 -10.91 -15.69 5.02
N ALA A 13 -11.79 -16.07 4.11
CA ALA A 13 -12.00 -17.47 3.77
C ALA A 13 -10.87 -17.93 2.83
N VAL A 14 -10.13 -18.96 3.23
CA VAL A 14 -9.05 -19.54 2.43
C VAL A 14 -9.27 -21.06 2.36
N PRO A 15 -9.96 -21.55 1.31
CA PRO A 15 -10.17 -22.97 1.08
C PRO A 15 -8.84 -23.74 1.01
N GLY A 16 -8.78 -24.93 1.61
CA GLY A 16 -7.56 -25.75 1.68
C GLY A 16 -6.71 -25.53 2.94
N LEU A 17 -6.96 -24.49 3.74
CA LEU A 17 -6.39 -24.41 5.10
C LEU A 17 -7.16 -25.32 6.06
N ALA A 18 -6.46 -25.82 7.10
CA ALA A 18 -7.03 -26.66 8.15
C ALA A 18 -8.33 -26.11 8.77
N THR A 19 -8.50 -24.78 8.80
CA THR A 19 -9.68 -24.13 9.38
C THR A 19 -10.47 -23.29 8.38
N GLY A 20 -10.07 -23.33 7.10
CA GLY A 20 -10.67 -22.55 6.02
C GLY A 20 -10.63 -21.04 6.21
N ARG A 21 -9.94 -20.54 7.25
CA ARG A 21 -9.93 -19.13 7.66
C ARG A 21 -8.54 -18.63 7.98
N LEU A 22 -8.28 -17.39 7.58
CA LEU A 22 -7.06 -16.66 7.84
C LEU A 22 -7.41 -15.29 8.39
N THR A 23 -6.88 -14.95 9.56
CA THR A 23 -7.06 -13.64 10.17
C THR A 23 -5.73 -12.92 10.20
N VAL A 24 -5.73 -11.65 9.80
CA VAL A 24 -4.56 -10.78 9.89
C VAL A 24 -4.79 -9.74 10.98
N ILE A 25 -3.88 -9.71 11.95
CA ILE A 25 -3.91 -8.80 13.09
C ILE A 25 -2.76 -7.81 12.94
N ALA A 26 -3.04 -6.51 13.01
CA ALA A 26 -2.03 -5.48 13.12
C ALA A 26 -1.83 -5.11 14.60
N VAL A 27 -0.58 -5.10 15.05
CA VAL A 27 -0.21 -4.75 16.43
C VAL A 27 0.54 -3.42 16.43
N HIS A 28 0.08 -2.50 17.28
CA HIS A 28 0.62 -1.15 17.40
C HIS A 28 1.05 -0.86 18.84
N GLY A 29 2.13 -0.09 19.00
CA GLY A 29 2.59 0.39 20.30
C GLY A 29 3.79 -0.37 20.87
N VAL A 30 3.82 -0.52 22.20
CA VAL A 30 4.78 -1.39 22.93
C VAL A 30 4.11 -2.70 23.31
N ALA A 31 4.76 -3.82 22.99
CA ALA A 31 4.41 -5.12 23.55
C ALA A 31 5.37 -5.46 24.71
N ASP A 32 4.90 -5.23 25.93
CA ASP A 32 5.57 -5.42 27.21
C ASP A 32 4.71 -6.24 28.19
N THR A 33 5.14 -6.31 29.46
CA THR A 33 4.40 -7.00 30.52
C THR A 33 3.03 -6.38 30.79
N THR A 34 2.87 -5.06 30.65
CA THR A 34 1.62 -4.36 30.95
C THR A 34 0.55 -4.57 29.88
N THR A 35 1.00 -4.75 28.63
CA THR A 35 0.18 -4.92 27.43
C THR A 35 -0.02 -6.38 27.04
N GLY A 36 0.68 -7.30 27.72
CA GLY A 36 0.69 -8.72 27.43
C GLY A 36 -0.69 -9.40 27.44
N THR A 37 -1.57 -9.03 28.37
CA THR A 37 -2.95 -9.58 28.42
C THR A 37 -3.76 -9.16 27.20
N ALA A 38 -3.60 -7.91 26.75
CA ALA A 38 -4.29 -7.40 25.57
C ALA A 38 -3.77 -8.08 24.30
N LEU A 39 -2.45 -8.28 24.18
CA LEU A 39 -1.85 -9.04 23.09
C LEU A 39 -2.38 -10.48 23.07
N ALA A 40 -2.38 -11.18 24.21
CA ALA A 40 -2.86 -12.55 24.30
C ALA A 40 -4.35 -12.68 23.94
N SER A 41 -5.18 -11.76 24.41
CA SER A 41 -6.61 -11.71 24.07
C SER A 41 -6.83 -11.47 22.58
N ALA A 42 -6.04 -10.58 21.96
CA ALA A 42 -6.15 -10.28 20.54
C ALA A 42 -5.75 -11.47 19.66
N LEU A 43 -4.69 -12.20 20.03
CA LEU A 43 -4.29 -13.42 19.31
C LEU A 43 -5.31 -14.55 19.48
N ALA A 44 -5.99 -14.64 20.63
CA ALA A 44 -7.01 -15.67 20.88
C ALA A 44 -8.37 -15.36 20.22
N ALA A 45 -8.73 -14.08 20.02
CA ALA A 45 -10.03 -13.65 19.54
C ALA A 45 -10.49 -14.29 18.20
N PRO A 46 -9.60 -14.52 17.21
CA PRO A 46 -10.00 -15.17 15.94
C PRO A 46 -10.27 -16.68 16.06
N GLY A 47 -10.06 -17.27 17.23
CA GLY A 47 -10.32 -18.68 17.51
C GLY A 47 -9.47 -19.62 16.63
N PRO A 48 -10.10 -20.49 15.82
CA PRO A 48 -9.38 -21.50 15.03
C PRO A 48 -8.72 -20.94 13.75
N ALA A 49 -8.87 -19.66 13.41
CA ALA A 49 -8.23 -19.13 12.21
C ALA A 49 -6.69 -19.31 12.21
N GLN A 50 -6.08 -19.47 11.04
CA GLN A 50 -4.63 -19.22 10.93
C GLN A 50 -4.36 -17.74 11.13
N LEU A 51 -3.21 -17.39 11.73
CA LEU A 51 -2.88 -16.01 12.04
C LEU A 51 -1.64 -15.53 11.30
N VAL A 52 -1.77 -14.35 10.70
CA VAL A 52 -0.66 -13.49 10.32
C VAL A 52 -0.71 -12.26 11.24
N VAL A 53 0.40 -11.95 11.89
CA VAL A 53 0.51 -10.79 12.77
C VAL A 53 1.50 -9.81 12.15
N ASP A 54 0.99 -8.63 11.80
CA ASP A 54 1.81 -7.52 11.32
C ASP A 54 2.33 -6.71 12.51
N LEU A 55 3.65 -6.70 12.65
CA LEU A 55 4.38 -5.97 13.69
C LEU A 55 4.95 -4.65 13.17
N THR A 56 4.61 -4.22 11.96
CA THR A 56 5.08 -2.94 11.38
C THR A 56 4.73 -1.74 12.26
N GLY A 57 3.56 -1.78 12.92
CA GLY A 57 3.11 -0.75 13.86
C GLY A 57 3.75 -0.81 15.25
N LEU A 58 4.56 -1.83 15.53
CA LEU A 58 5.18 -2.07 16.82
C LEU A 58 6.51 -1.31 16.92
N TYR A 59 6.58 -0.29 17.76
CA TYR A 59 7.83 0.47 17.94
C TYR A 59 8.77 -0.16 18.97
N ARG A 60 8.25 -1.02 19.86
CA ARG A 60 9.07 -1.77 20.83
C ARG A 60 8.46 -3.13 21.15
N LEU A 61 9.29 -4.17 21.04
CA LEU A 61 8.99 -5.51 21.54
C LEU A 61 9.88 -5.79 22.76
N GLU A 62 9.28 -6.09 23.90
CA GLU A 62 10.01 -6.54 25.09
C GLU A 62 9.92 -8.07 25.24
N PRO A 63 10.80 -8.69 26.06
CA PRO A 63 10.81 -10.15 26.23
C PRO A 63 9.47 -10.76 26.63
N ALA A 64 8.66 -10.06 27.45
CA ALA A 64 7.33 -10.50 27.85
C ALA A 64 6.35 -10.59 26.67
N GLY A 65 6.38 -9.61 25.76
CA GLY A 65 5.58 -9.63 24.52
C GLY A 65 6.04 -10.76 23.59
N ALA A 66 7.35 -10.95 23.45
CA ALA A 66 7.92 -12.06 22.68
C ALA A 66 7.53 -13.42 23.25
N GLU A 67 7.47 -13.56 24.58
CA GLU A 67 7.09 -14.81 25.25
C GLU A 67 5.64 -15.20 24.92
N ILE A 68 4.74 -14.22 24.82
CA ILE A 68 3.35 -14.42 24.40
C ILE A 68 3.27 -14.90 22.96
N LEU A 69 4.02 -14.26 22.05
CA LEU A 69 4.08 -14.64 20.63
C LEU A 69 4.57 -16.08 20.46
N TYR A 70 5.64 -16.47 21.17
CA TYR A 70 6.15 -17.83 21.10
C TYR A 70 5.20 -18.86 21.74
N ARG A 71 4.57 -18.55 22.88
CA ARG A 71 3.57 -19.46 23.49
C ARG A 71 2.42 -19.70 22.52
N PHE A 72 1.89 -18.64 21.91
CA PHE A 72 0.81 -18.77 20.93
C PHE A 72 1.27 -19.53 19.68
N ALA A 73 2.49 -19.28 19.19
CA ALA A 73 3.05 -20.01 18.06
C ALA A 73 3.14 -21.52 18.33
N GLU A 74 3.58 -21.91 19.53
CA GLU A 74 3.67 -23.31 19.94
C GLU A 74 2.29 -23.98 19.98
N GLU A 75 1.31 -23.33 20.62
CA GLU A 75 -0.07 -23.81 20.74
C GLU A 75 -0.75 -23.95 19.37
N ALA A 76 -0.55 -22.96 18.50
CA ALA A 76 -1.15 -22.94 17.17
C ALA A 76 -0.46 -23.94 16.22
N ALA A 77 0.87 -24.08 16.28
CA ALA A 77 1.62 -25.04 15.48
C ALA A 77 1.28 -26.49 15.83
N ALA A 78 1.00 -26.80 17.11
CA ALA A 78 0.51 -28.13 17.53
C ALA A 78 -0.81 -28.52 16.86
N GLN A 79 -1.55 -27.54 16.32
CA GLN A 79 -2.81 -27.72 15.60
C GLN A 79 -2.65 -27.52 14.08
N GLY A 80 -1.42 -27.50 13.56
CA GLY A 80 -1.15 -27.27 12.14
C GLY A 80 -1.41 -25.83 11.68
N ARG A 81 -1.44 -24.86 12.61
CA ARG A 81 -1.69 -23.44 12.34
C ARG A 81 -0.47 -22.61 12.73
N PRO A 82 0.62 -22.60 11.93
CA PRO A 82 1.81 -21.85 12.29
C PRO A 82 1.49 -20.35 12.40
N LEU A 83 1.95 -19.72 13.49
CA LEU A 83 1.87 -18.27 13.66
C LEU A 83 2.90 -17.60 12.75
N ARG A 84 2.45 -16.69 11.89
CA ARG A 84 3.33 -15.94 10.99
C ARG A 84 3.46 -14.51 11.45
N LEU A 85 4.68 -14.02 11.59
CA LEU A 85 4.98 -12.64 11.96
C LEU A 85 5.60 -11.92 10.77
N THR A 86 5.18 -10.67 10.57
CA THR A 86 5.66 -9.82 9.48
C THR A 86 5.99 -8.44 10.01
N GLY A 87 6.74 -7.63 9.25
CA GLY A 87 7.08 -6.27 9.68
C GLY A 87 8.01 -6.20 10.89
N CYS A 88 8.74 -7.29 11.18
CA CYS A 88 9.69 -7.34 12.29
C CYS A 88 10.86 -6.40 12.05
N THR A 89 10.99 -5.35 12.86
CA THR A 89 12.22 -4.54 12.90
C THR A 89 13.41 -5.38 13.35
N ALA A 90 14.64 -4.96 13.00
CA ALA A 90 15.86 -5.66 13.44
C ALA A 90 15.95 -5.80 14.96
N GLN A 91 15.44 -4.81 15.70
CA GLN A 91 15.37 -4.83 17.16
C GLN A 91 14.37 -5.88 17.66
N ALA A 92 13.16 -5.92 17.09
CA ALA A 92 12.14 -6.92 17.44
C ALA A 92 12.61 -8.34 17.10
N ALA A 93 13.24 -8.54 15.93
CA ALA A 93 13.84 -9.81 15.54
C ALA A 93 14.92 -10.28 16.51
N ALA A 94 15.78 -9.37 17.00
CA ALA A 94 16.79 -9.69 18.00
C ALA A 94 16.18 -10.09 19.36
N VAL A 95 15.08 -9.47 19.76
CA VAL A 95 14.34 -9.86 20.98
C VAL A 95 13.73 -11.25 20.81
N LEU A 96 13.06 -11.52 19.69
CA LEU A 96 12.50 -12.84 19.38
C LEU A 96 13.58 -13.94 19.39
N ALA A 97 14.74 -13.68 18.78
CA ALA A 97 15.85 -14.63 18.75
C ALA A 97 16.40 -14.95 20.16
N ARG A 98 16.55 -13.93 21.02
CA ARG A 98 16.97 -14.13 22.43
C ARG A 98 15.94 -14.90 23.23
N THR A 99 14.65 -14.57 23.08
CA THR A 99 13.56 -15.29 23.74
C THR A 99 13.52 -16.76 23.30
N ARG A 100 13.72 -17.04 22.00
CA ARG A 100 13.83 -18.42 21.50
C ARG A 100 14.96 -19.19 22.17
N ALA A 101 16.14 -18.59 22.26
CA ALA A 101 17.31 -19.23 22.86
C ALA A 101 17.10 -19.57 24.34
N ALA A 102 16.32 -18.75 25.06
CA ALA A 102 15.99 -18.97 26.46
C ALA A 102 14.97 -20.12 26.70
N ARG A 103 14.17 -20.49 25.68
CA ARG A 103 13.03 -21.44 25.81
C ARG A 103 13.37 -22.93 25.58
N ALA A 104 14.63 -23.34 25.72
CA ALA A 104 15.09 -24.73 25.48
C ALA A 104 14.23 -25.81 26.19
N PRO A 105 14.03 -27.01 25.58
CA PRO A 105 14.90 -27.61 24.58
C PRO A 105 14.45 -27.48 23.11
N VAL A 106 15.43 -27.65 22.23
CA VAL A 106 15.37 -27.59 20.77
C VAL A 106 14.27 -28.52 20.24
N GLY A 107 13.26 -27.96 19.57
CA GLY A 107 12.20 -28.75 18.91
C GLY A 107 10.81 -28.10 18.91
N ARG A 108 10.55 -27.08 19.73
CA ARG A 108 9.28 -26.35 19.69
C ARG A 108 9.21 -25.40 18.49
N ALA A 109 8.10 -25.48 17.75
CA ALA A 109 7.83 -24.59 16.62
C ALA A 109 7.67 -23.15 17.14
N GLY A 110 8.50 -22.25 16.63
CA GLY A 110 8.38 -20.81 16.87
C GLY A 110 7.57 -20.13 15.77
N PRO A 111 7.30 -18.82 15.91
CA PRO A 111 6.70 -18.06 14.83
C PRO A 111 7.58 -18.10 13.57
N GLU A 112 6.94 -18.20 12.42
CA GLU A 112 7.58 -18.03 11.12
C GLU A 112 7.73 -16.54 10.82
N LEU A 113 8.90 -16.11 10.37
CA LEU A 113 9.17 -14.70 10.08
C LEU A 113 9.17 -14.48 8.57
N TYR A 114 8.41 -13.49 8.12
CA TYR A 114 8.36 -13.06 6.73
C TYR A 114 8.72 -11.58 6.63
N GLY A 115 9.29 -11.18 5.49
CA GLY A 115 9.66 -9.79 5.24
C GLY A 115 8.46 -8.88 5.10
N SER A 116 7.31 -9.41 4.65
CA SER A 116 6.07 -8.67 4.51
C SER A 116 4.81 -9.55 4.68
N VAL A 117 3.67 -8.90 4.88
CA VAL A 117 2.36 -9.56 4.88
C VAL A 117 2.12 -10.32 3.57
N SER A 118 2.46 -9.74 2.41
CA SER A 118 2.29 -10.45 1.12
C SER A 118 3.09 -11.74 1.04
N GLU A 119 4.32 -11.78 1.54
CA GLU A 119 5.12 -13.00 1.57
C GLU A 119 4.51 -14.06 2.49
N ALA A 120 4.07 -13.65 3.69
CA ALA A 120 3.38 -14.54 4.62
C ALA A 120 2.09 -15.09 4.03
N LEU A 121 1.31 -14.24 3.36
CA LEU A 121 0.08 -14.63 2.67
C LEU A 121 0.37 -15.58 1.50
N ALA A 122 1.40 -15.32 0.70
CA ALA A 122 1.82 -16.23 -0.38
C ALA A 122 2.20 -17.61 0.16
N ALA A 123 2.88 -17.68 1.31
CA ALA A 123 3.19 -18.94 1.96
C ALA A 123 1.93 -19.66 2.47
N VAL A 124 0.96 -18.93 3.01
CA VAL A 124 -0.34 -19.49 3.42
C VAL A 124 -1.09 -20.07 2.21
N ILE A 125 -1.15 -19.34 1.10
CA ILE A 125 -1.80 -19.78 -0.15
C ILE A 125 -1.10 -21.03 -0.69
N SER A 126 0.24 -21.02 -0.74
CA SER A 126 1.01 -22.16 -1.24
C SER A 126 0.79 -23.41 -0.38
N ALA A 127 0.66 -23.25 0.94
CA ALA A 127 0.35 -24.35 1.85
C ALA A 127 -1.09 -24.87 1.64
N ALA A 128 -2.06 -23.97 1.40
CA ALA A 128 -3.44 -24.35 1.10
C ALA A 128 -3.56 -25.11 -0.24
N ALA A 129 -2.81 -24.70 -1.26
CA ALA A 129 -2.81 -25.30 -2.58
C ALA A 129 -2.15 -26.69 -2.62
N ALA A 130 -1.25 -26.99 -1.69
CA ALA A 130 -0.59 -28.29 -1.56
C ALA A 130 -1.44 -29.35 -0.83
N ALA A 131 -2.60 -28.98 -0.27
CA ALA A 131 -3.50 -29.90 0.39
C ALA A 131 -4.30 -30.75 -0.63
N PRO A 132 -4.56 -32.04 -0.35
CA PRO A 132 -5.33 -32.90 -1.24
C PRO A 132 -6.81 -32.44 -1.30
N GLU A 133 -7.23 -32.07 -2.51
CA GLU A 133 -8.55 -31.55 -2.96
C GLU A 133 -9.11 -30.31 -2.23
N PRO A 134 -9.13 -29.12 -2.87
CA PRO A 134 -9.88 -27.99 -2.35
C PRO A 134 -11.39 -28.15 -2.65
N PRO A 135 -12.28 -27.92 -1.66
CA PRO A 135 -13.72 -27.78 -1.94
C PRO A 135 -13.97 -26.55 -2.82
N PRO A 136 -15.06 -26.53 -3.61
CA PRO A 136 -15.41 -25.39 -4.45
C PRO A 136 -15.80 -24.19 -3.59
N GLY A 137 -14.84 -23.28 -3.43
CA GLY A 137 -14.96 -21.95 -2.86
C GLY A 137 -13.76 -21.16 -3.37
N ALA A 138 -13.93 -19.88 -3.71
CA ALA A 138 -12.91 -19.12 -4.43
C ALA A 138 -11.54 -19.17 -3.71
N PRO A 139 -10.44 -19.54 -4.39
CA PRO A 139 -9.10 -19.48 -3.82
C PRO A 139 -8.75 -18.02 -3.49
N PHE A 140 -8.07 -17.79 -2.36
CA PHE A 140 -7.49 -16.48 -2.06
C PHE A 140 -6.40 -16.17 -3.09
N ALA A 141 -6.63 -15.18 -3.95
CA ALA A 141 -5.76 -14.88 -5.09
C ALA A 141 -4.58 -14.00 -4.67
N ARG A 142 -3.49 -14.01 -5.46
CA ARG A 142 -2.34 -13.12 -5.28
C ARG A 142 -2.76 -11.65 -5.17
N THR A 143 -3.76 -11.23 -5.97
CA THR A 143 -4.34 -9.88 -5.91
C THR A 143 -4.91 -9.56 -4.53
N ASP A 144 -5.72 -10.46 -3.96
CA ASP A 144 -6.32 -10.25 -2.64
C ASP A 144 -5.24 -10.09 -1.55
N ALA A 145 -4.12 -10.80 -1.68
CA ALA A 145 -2.98 -10.69 -0.78
C ALA A 145 -2.26 -9.33 -0.87
N VAL A 146 -2.09 -8.81 -2.09
CA VAL A 146 -1.48 -7.50 -2.33
C VAL A 146 -2.42 -6.39 -1.86
N GLU A 147 -3.71 -6.47 -2.18
CA GLU A 147 -4.71 -5.51 -1.71
C GLU A 147 -4.81 -5.51 -0.18
N LEU A 148 -4.78 -6.69 0.44
CA LEU A 148 -4.77 -6.79 1.89
C LEU A 148 -3.50 -6.20 2.51
N ARG A 149 -2.30 -6.50 1.96
CA ARG A 149 -1.06 -5.86 2.45
C ARG A 149 -1.16 -4.34 2.37
N HIS A 150 -1.58 -3.80 1.22
CA HIS A 150 -1.72 -2.37 1.04
C HIS A 150 -2.72 -1.77 2.04
N ARG A 151 -3.85 -2.44 2.32
CA ARG A 151 -4.81 -2.00 3.35
C ARG A 151 -4.17 -2.02 4.74
N LEU A 152 -3.45 -3.07 5.12
CA LEU A 152 -2.74 -3.17 6.39
C LEU A 152 -1.74 -2.04 6.60
N LEU A 153 -0.87 -1.81 5.62
CA LEU A 153 0.12 -0.73 5.66
C LEU A 153 -0.55 0.64 5.77
N ALA A 154 -1.65 0.87 5.05
CA ALA A 154 -2.42 2.09 5.16
C ALA A 154 -2.99 2.30 6.57
N HIS A 155 -3.54 1.27 7.20
CA HIS A 155 -4.03 1.34 8.59
C HIS A 155 -2.88 1.60 9.56
N ALA A 156 -1.77 0.86 9.43
CA ALA A 156 -0.60 1.03 10.28
C ALA A 156 0.01 2.44 10.19
N LEU A 157 0.03 3.01 8.98
CA LEU A 157 0.50 4.37 8.75
C LEU A 157 -0.41 5.40 9.40
N VAL A 158 -1.73 5.23 9.30
CA VAL A 158 -2.72 6.10 9.97
C VAL A 158 -2.61 5.99 11.49
N ALA A 159 -2.49 4.78 12.04
CA ALA A 159 -2.32 4.56 13.48
C ALA A 159 -1.03 5.21 14.00
N ARG A 160 0.08 5.04 13.26
CA ARG A 160 1.35 5.71 13.58
C ARG A 160 1.23 7.23 13.55
N ALA A 161 0.56 7.77 12.54
CA ALA A 161 0.26 9.20 12.43
C ALA A 161 -0.57 9.70 13.62
N GLN A 162 -1.60 8.96 14.05
CA GLN A 162 -2.38 9.30 15.23
C GLN A 162 -1.51 9.35 16.49
N GLY A 163 -0.65 8.35 16.70
CA GLY A 163 0.30 8.32 17.82
C GLY A 163 1.26 9.51 17.81
N LEU A 164 1.79 9.89 16.65
CA LEU A 164 2.63 11.09 16.48
C LEU A 164 1.89 12.38 16.82
N LEU A 165 0.63 12.53 16.41
CA LEU A 165 -0.16 13.71 16.77
C LEU A 165 -0.44 13.81 18.26
N MET A 166 -0.77 12.67 18.90
CA MET A 166 -0.96 12.61 20.35
C MET A 166 0.30 13.00 21.10
N GLU A 167 1.46 12.50 20.66
CA GLU A 167 2.74 12.80 21.28
C GLU A 167 3.17 14.25 21.06
N ARG A 168 3.09 14.75 19.82
CA ARG A 168 3.58 16.08 19.45
C ARG A 168 2.68 17.20 19.98
N TYR A 169 1.37 16.98 20.03
CA TYR A 169 0.40 18.04 20.33
C TYR A 169 -0.43 17.77 21.59
N GLY A 170 -0.19 16.66 22.30
CA GLY A 170 -0.91 16.35 23.54
C GLY A 170 -2.39 16.00 23.33
N LEU A 171 -2.77 15.50 22.15
CA LEU A 171 -4.17 15.16 21.86
C LEU A 171 -4.66 14.02 22.77
N PRO A 172 -5.94 14.06 23.21
CA PRO A 172 -6.45 13.20 24.28
C PRO A 172 -6.61 11.72 23.90
N GLY A 173 -6.61 11.38 22.61
CA GLY A 173 -6.73 9.99 22.16
C GLY A 173 -6.68 9.81 20.65
N ALA A 174 -6.52 8.54 20.22
CA ALA A 174 -6.38 8.15 18.82
C ALA A 174 -7.60 8.54 17.96
N ASP A 175 -8.81 8.50 18.52
CA ASP A 175 -10.03 8.92 17.83
C ASP A 175 -10.03 10.41 17.50
N THR A 176 -9.56 11.25 18.44
CA THR A 176 -9.46 12.70 18.23
C THR A 176 -8.38 13.02 17.19
N ALA A 177 -7.21 12.39 17.31
CA ALA A 177 -6.14 12.52 16.33
C ALA A 177 -6.58 12.05 14.93
N GLY A 178 -7.31 10.93 14.86
CA GLY A 178 -7.85 10.36 13.63
C GLY A 178 -8.91 11.24 12.99
N ALA A 179 -9.80 11.83 13.80
CA ALA A 179 -10.79 12.79 13.32
C ALA A 179 -10.14 14.04 12.73
N LEU A 180 -9.10 14.57 13.39
CA LEU A 180 -8.32 15.71 12.89
C LEU A 180 -7.63 15.38 11.56
N LEU A 181 -6.92 14.24 11.48
CA LEU A 181 -6.30 13.74 10.23
C LEU A 181 -7.32 13.66 9.09
N ARG A 182 -8.47 13.03 9.31
CA ARG A 182 -9.53 12.90 8.29
C ARG A 182 -10.11 14.26 7.88
N MET A 183 -10.31 15.17 8.83
CA MET A 183 -10.84 16.51 8.58
C MET A 183 -9.91 17.30 7.66
N VAL A 184 -8.61 17.34 7.99
CA VAL A 184 -7.61 18.09 7.22
C VAL A 184 -7.42 17.47 5.85
N ALA A 185 -7.30 16.14 5.76
CA ALA A 185 -7.19 15.43 4.48
C ALA A 185 -8.38 15.75 3.55
N ARG A 186 -9.62 15.70 4.07
CA ARG A 186 -10.83 16.08 3.30
C ARG A 186 -10.81 17.53 2.86
N ARG A 187 -10.40 18.46 3.75
CA ARG A 187 -10.32 19.90 3.43
C ARG A 187 -9.37 20.17 2.26
N HIS A 188 -8.28 19.42 2.17
CA HIS A 188 -7.29 19.55 1.09
C HIS A 188 -7.54 18.59 -0.09
N GLY A 189 -8.67 17.86 -0.12
CA GLY A 189 -9.02 16.99 -1.23
C GLY A 189 -8.09 15.78 -1.40
N MET A 190 -7.48 15.29 -0.32
CA MET A 190 -6.55 14.16 -0.34
C MET A 190 -7.03 12.99 0.53
N ARG A 191 -6.45 11.81 0.30
CA ARG A 191 -6.73 10.61 1.10
C ARG A 191 -6.10 10.74 2.49
N THR A 192 -6.78 10.27 3.53
CA THR A 192 -6.25 10.29 4.92
C THR A 192 -4.89 9.60 5.03
N VAL A 193 -4.72 8.45 4.35
CA VAL A 193 -3.45 7.72 4.33
C VAL A 193 -2.32 8.52 3.71
N ALA A 194 -2.60 9.36 2.69
CA ALA A 194 -1.58 10.20 2.06
C ALA A 194 -1.07 11.29 3.03
N LEU A 195 -1.99 11.93 3.76
CA LEU A 195 -1.61 12.91 4.80
C LEU A 195 -0.88 12.22 5.98
N ALA A 196 -1.32 11.03 6.39
CA ALA A 196 -0.67 10.25 7.42
C ALA A 196 0.77 9.90 7.04
N GLY A 197 1.00 9.44 5.80
CA GLY A 197 2.34 9.16 5.28
C GLY A 197 3.25 10.38 5.30
N ALA A 198 2.76 11.50 4.77
CA ALA A 198 3.50 12.76 4.79
C ALA A 198 3.84 13.23 6.21
N LEU A 199 2.93 13.06 7.18
CA LEU A 199 3.18 13.37 8.59
C LEU A 199 4.27 12.48 9.20
N VAL A 200 4.27 11.18 8.89
CA VAL A 200 5.25 10.23 9.40
C VAL A 200 6.66 10.52 8.86
N GLU A 201 6.76 10.94 7.60
CA GLU A 201 8.02 11.28 6.95
C GLU A 201 8.55 12.67 7.33
N ALA A 202 7.66 13.62 7.61
CA ALA A 202 8.04 14.99 7.92
C ALA A 202 8.70 15.13 9.30
N ALA A 203 9.88 15.75 9.32
CA ALA A 203 10.55 16.17 10.55
C ALA A 203 9.63 17.08 11.40
N ALA A 204 9.78 17.04 12.73
CA ALA A 204 8.94 17.86 13.60
C ALA A 204 9.22 19.36 13.47
N PRO A 205 8.16 20.21 13.49
CA PRO A 205 8.36 21.64 13.63
C PRO A 205 8.99 21.93 14.99
N ARG A 206 9.83 22.97 15.05
CA ARG A 206 10.33 23.45 16.33
C ARG A 206 9.17 24.01 17.16
N PRO A 207 9.19 23.89 18.50
CA PRO A 207 8.13 24.43 19.34
C PRO A 207 7.91 25.93 19.08
N GLY A 208 6.67 26.31 18.74
CA GLY A 208 6.29 27.71 18.49
C GLY A 208 6.66 28.27 17.11
N GLU A 209 7.26 27.47 16.23
CA GLU A 209 7.59 27.87 14.86
C GLU A 209 6.59 27.29 13.85
N ALA A 210 6.47 27.94 12.68
CA ALA A 210 5.81 27.33 11.53
C ALA A 210 6.55 26.06 11.10
N TRP A 211 5.84 25.11 10.46
CA TRP A 211 6.44 23.82 10.11
C TRP A 211 7.50 23.93 9.01
N PHE A 212 7.21 24.69 7.97
CA PHE A 212 8.15 24.92 6.87
C PHE A 212 8.44 26.42 6.75
N PRO A 213 9.24 27.00 7.66
CA PRO A 213 9.47 28.44 7.69
C PRO A 213 10.16 28.92 6.41
N GLY A 214 9.63 29.99 5.81
CA GLY A 214 10.18 30.57 4.58
C GLY A 214 9.90 29.76 3.31
N ARG A 215 8.99 28.78 3.36
CA ARG A 215 8.60 28.02 2.17
C ARG A 215 7.92 28.91 1.14
N GLU A 216 8.35 28.80 -0.10
CA GLU A 216 7.66 29.43 -1.23
C GLU A 216 6.40 28.63 -1.59
N HIS A 217 5.36 29.33 -2.05
CA HIS A 217 4.15 28.71 -2.60
C HIS A 217 4.14 28.93 -4.12
N PRO A 218 4.90 28.14 -4.88
CA PRO A 218 4.95 28.27 -6.33
C PRO A 218 3.56 28.07 -6.92
N ALA A 219 3.28 28.81 -8.00
CA ALA A 219 2.05 28.62 -8.76
C ALA A 219 1.98 27.20 -9.33
N GLU A 220 0.75 26.70 -9.49
CA GLU A 220 0.51 25.41 -10.13
C GLU A 220 1.17 25.37 -11.52
N PRO A 221 2.02 24.35 -11.82
CA PRO A 221 2.64 24.22 -13.11
C PRO A 221 1.60 24.15 -14.22
N ALA A 222 1.79 24.94 -15.27
CA ALA A 222 0.98 24.82 -16.48
C ALA A 222 1.27 23.47 -17.15
N VAL A 223 0.23 22.71 -17.45
CA VAL A 223 0.31 21.48 -18.25
C VAL A 223 -0.52 21.65 -19.51
N GLY A 224 -0.06 21.12 -20.63
CA GLY A 224 -0.64 21.37 -21.95
C GLY A 224 -2.03 20.79 -22.16
N PHE A 225 -2.45 19.88 -21.27
CA PHE A 225 -3.73 19.18 -21.35
C PHE A 225 -4.80 19.70 -20.40
N LEU A 226 -4.51 20.76 -19.63
CA LEU A 226 -5.45 21.34 -18.68
C LEU A 226 -5.46 22.86 -18.75
N LEU A 227 -6.65 23.41 -18.58
CA LEU A 227 -6.78 24.84 -18.35
C LEU A 227 -6.21 25.22 -16.97
N PRO A 228 -5.58 26.40 -16.83
CA PRO A 228 -5.09 26.91 -15.55
C PRO A 228 -6.19 26.94 -14.48
N SER A 229 -5.84 26.58 -13.24
CA SER A 229 -6.80 26.63 -12.13
C SER A 229 -7.05 28.06 -11.66
N ALA A 230 -8.33 28.43 -11.46
CA ALA A 230 -8.76 29.77 -11.05
C ALA A 230 -8.70 29.99 -9.53
N GLY A 231 -7.58 29.64 -8.88
CA GLY A 231 -7.26 30.08 -7.52
C GLY A 231 -7.29 29.04 -6.39
N ARG A 232 -7.76 27.80 -6.62
CA ARG A 232 -7.59 26.68 -5.68
C ARG A 232 -6.85 25.53 -6.35
N PRO A 233 -5.89 24.87 -5.66
CA PRO A 233 -5.27 23.64 -6.16
C PRO A 233 -6.34 22.63 -6.56
N ARG A 234 -6.20 22.06 -7.76
CA ARG A 234 -7.11 21.00 -8.21
C ARG A 234 -6.92 19.74 -7.35
N PRO A 235 -8.00 19.00 -7.02
CA PRO A 235 -7.86 17.69 -6.40
C PRO A 235 -7.03 16.75 -7.27
N LEU A 236 -6.17 15.93 -6.64
CA LEU A 236 -5.34 14.96 -7.35
C LEU A 236 -6.16 14.05 -8.27
N SER A 237 -7.32 13.56 -7.83
CA SER A 237 -8.16 12.69 -8.65
C SER A 237 -8.60 13.34 -9.96
N ALA A 238 -9.02 14.61 -9.92
CA ALA A 238 -9.44 15.35 -11.11
C ALA A 238 -8.28 15.64 -12.07
N PHE A 239 -7.06 15.80 -11.55
CA PHE A 239 -5.86 15.89 -12.38
C PHE A 239 -5.57 14.55 -13.08
N LEU A 240 -5.62 13.43 -12.34
CA LEU A 240 -5.36 12.10 -12.88
C LEU A 240 -6.42 11.65 -13.90
N ASP A 241 -7.69 12.02 -13.69
CA ASP A 241 -8.76 11.78 -14.67
C ASP A 241 -8.51 12.54 -15.97
N ALA A 242 -8.12 13.81 -15.89
CA ALA A 242 -7.79 14.57 -17.10
C ALA A 242 -6.54 14.04 -17.82
N LEU A 243 -5.53 13.60 -17.05
CA LEU A 243 -4.36 12.91 -17.59
C LEU A 243 -4.77 11.64 -18.34
N ARG A 244 -5.62 10.80 -17.73
CA ARG A 244 -6.18 9.59 -18.34
C ARG A 244 -6.89 9.91 -19.66
N ASP A 245 -7.79 10.89 -19.64
CA ASP A 245 -8.59 11.26 -20.81
C ASP A 245 -7.70 11.79 -21.95
N THR A 246 -6.64 12.52 -21.59
CA THR A 246 -5.63 13.02 -22.55
C THR A 246 -4.86 11.88 -23.20
N VAL A 247 -4.39 10.89 -22.42
CA VAL A 247 -3.65 9.77 -23.01
C VAL A 247 -4.54 8.89 -23.88
N CYS A 248 -5.83 8.72 -23.53
CA CYS A 248 -6.84 8.12 -24.40
C CYS A 248 -6.96 8.85 -25.74
N ALA A 249 -7.03 10.18 -25.71
CA ALA A 249 -7.13 10.99 -26.91
C ALA A 249 -5.88 10.90 -27.79
N ILE A 250 -4.69 10.85 -27.18
CA ILE A 250 -3.40 10.71 -27.90
C ILE A 250 -3.31 9.36 -28.60
N THR A 251 -3.71 8.26 -27.94
CA THR A 251 -3.54 6.92 -28.49
C THR A 251 -4.77 6.38 -29.19
N HIS A 252 -5.85 7.16 -29.26
CA HIS A 252 -7.10 6.75 -29.91
C HIS A 252 -7.70 5.48 -29.30
N THR A 253 -7.76 5.43 -27.97
CA THR A 253 -8.41 4.33 -27.22
C THR A 253 -9.41 4.83 -26.19
N ASP A 254 -10.35 3.98 -25.83
CA ASP A 254 -11.28 4.13 -24.70
C ASP A 254 -10.81 3.40 -23.43
N MET A 255 -9.71 2.63 -23.50
CA MET A 255 -9.15 1.86 -22.39
C MET A 255 -7.81 2.45 -21.92
N ALA A 256 -7.82 3.12 -20.77
CA ALA A 256 -6.60 3.63 -20.15
C ALA A 256 -6.68 3.63 -18.63
N ASN A 257 -5.52 3.51 -17.99
CA ASN A 257 -5.38 3.69 -16.56
C ASN A 257 -4.16 4.54 -16.22
N VAL A 258 -4.24 5.18 -15.05
CA VAL A 258 -3.15 5.89 -14.40
C VAL A 258 -2.93 5.26 -13.05
N GLN A 259 -1.69 4.83 -12.81
CA GLN A 259 -1.27 4.23 -11.55
C GLN A 259 -0.25 5.15 -10.87
N LEU A 260 -0.33 5.31 -9.55
CA LEU A 260 0.70 6.00 -8.77
C LEU A 260 1.51 4.98 -7.96
N LEU A 261 2.82 5.22 -7.85
CA LEU A 261 3.69 4.39 -7.03
C LEU A 261 3.52 4.75 -5.56
N ASP A 262 3.20 3.77 -4.73
CA ASP A 262 3.27 3.88 -3.28
C ASP A 262 4.72 3.60 -2.82
N PRO A 263 5.42 4.60 -2.26
CA PRO A 263 6.81 4.42 -1.83
C PRO A 263 6.94 3.52 -0.59
N SER A 264 5.87 3.29 0.17
CA SER A 264 5.93 2.51 1.40
C SER A 264 6.12 1.01 1.13
N ASP A 265 5.59 0.49 0.02
CA ASP A 265 5.69 -0.93 -0.33
C ASP A 265 6.03 -1.19 -1.81
N ASN A 266 6.40 -0.13 -2.55
CA ASN A 266 6.75 -0.14 -3.96
C ASN A 266 5.69 -0.82 -4.84
N THR A 267 4.40 -0.62 -4.53
CA THR A 267 3.28 -1.06 -5.36
C THR A 267 2.74 0.08 -6.23
N LEU A 268 2.20 -0.27 -7.39
CA LEU A 268 1.45 0.64 -8.24
C LEU A 268 -0.02 0.51 -7.90
N ARG A 269 -0.65 1.62 -7.54
CA ARG A 269 -2.08 1.68 -7.25
C ARG A 269 -2.81 2.37 -8.40
N MET A 270 -3.86 1.74 -8.92
CA MET A 270 -4.72 2.35 -9.92
C MET A 270 -5.53 3.48 -9.28
N GLU A 271 -5.27 4.71 -9.72
CA GLU A 271 -5.90 5.93 -9.17
C GLU A 271 -6.93 6.54 -10.13
N SER A 272 -6.81 6.26 -11.43
CA SER A 272 -7.80 6.63 -12.44
C SER A 272 -7.83 5.58 -13.54
N HIS A 273 -9.01 5.25 -14.06
CA HIS A 273 -9.17 4.30 -15.16
C HIS A 273 -10.46 4.53 -15.97
N CYS A 274 -10.51 4.01 -17.19
CA CYS A 274 -11.69 3.99 -18.05
C CYS A 274 -11.66 2.77 -19.00
N GLY A 275 -12.82 2.36 -19.50
CA GLY A 275 -12.93 1.29 -20.50
C GLY A 275 -12.71 -0.15 -19.97
N PHE A 276 -12.54 -0.35 -18.67
CA PHE A 276 -12.32 -1.69 -18.09
C PHE A 276 -13.54 -2.24 -17.35
N PRO A 277 -13.77 -3.57 -17.39
CA PRO A 277 -14.76 -4.22 -16.52
C PRO A 277 -14.32 -4.19 -15.05
N ALA A 278 -15.28 -4.31 -14.13
CA ALA A 278 -15.03 -4.20 -12.69
C ALA A 278 -14.02 -5.25 -12.19
N GLU A 279 -14.05 -6.44 -12.78
CA GLU A 279 -13.15 -7.55 -12.47
C GLU A 279 -11.69 -7.21 -12.82
N PHE A 280 -11.45 -6.52 -13.94
CA PHE A 280 -10.11 -6.06 -14.31
C PHE A 280 -9.61 -4.98 -13.34
N VAL A 281 -10.47 -4.02 -13.02
CA VAL A 281 -10.15 -2.94 -12.08
C VAL A 281 -9.81 -3.52 -10.72
N HIS A 282 -10.59 -4.50 -10.24
CA HIS A 282 -10.30 -5.20 -9.00
C HIS A 282 -8.98 -5.98 -9.08
N PHE A 283 -8.77 -6.74 -10.15
CA PHE A 283 -7.55 -7.53 -10.35
C PHE A 283 -6.27 -6.69 -10.35
N PHE A 284 -6.31 -5.50 -10.95
CA PHE A 284 -5.17 -4.58 -11.08
C PHE A 284 -5.26 -3.35 -10.18
N ALA A 285 -6.12 -3.37 -9.15
CA ALA A 285 -6.29 -2.23 -8.23
C ALA A 285 -4.97 -1.86 -7.54
N VAL A 286 -4.20 -2.88 -7.16
CA VAL A 286 -2.84 -2.75 -6.63
C VAL A 286 -1.96 -3.80 -7.31
N VAL A 287 -0.89 -3.34 -7.93
CA VAL A 287 0.02 -4.14 -8.73
C VAL A 287 1.40 -4.14 -8.07
N ASP A 288 1.93 -5.33 -7.80
CA ASP A 288 3.33 -5.46 -7.40
C ASP A 288 4.25 -5.29 -8.61
N GLY A 289 5.47 -4.78 -8.38
CA GLY A 289 6.36 -4.46 -9.50
C GLY A 289 6.92 -5.68 -10.27
N THR A 290 6.51 -6.93 -9.99
CA THR A 290 7.15 -8.13 -10.58
C THR A 290 6.32 -8.85 -11.64
N ALA A 291 5.01 -8.62 -11.73
CA ALA A 291 4.10 -9.50 -12.48
C ALA A 291 3.47 -8.92 -13.74
N THR A 292 3.71 -7.64 -14.04
CA THR A 292 3.01 -6.92 -15.10
C THR A 292 3.95 -6.00 -15.89
N PRO A 293 3.62 -5.67 -17.15
CA PRO A 293 4.39 -4.71 -17.94
C PRO A 293 4.51 -3.34 -17.26
N CYS A 294 3.47 -2.84 -16.60
CA CYS A 294 3.55 -1.57 -15.87
C CYS A 294 4.50 -1.67 -14.66
N GLY A 295 4.52 -2.81 -13.95
CA GLY A 295 5.49 -3.08 -12.89
C GLY A 295 6.93 -3.12 -13.38
N HIS A 296 7.17 -3.78 -14.52
CA HIS A 296 8.47 -3.82 -15.18
C HIS A 296 8.93 -2.43 -15.67
N ALA A 297 8.03 -1.68 -16.31
CA ALA A 297 8.28 -0.32 -16.80
C ALA A 297 8.63 0.63 -15.65
N ALA A 298 7.93 0.54 -14.52
CA ALA A 298 8.23 1.34 -13.33
C ALA A 298 9.62 1.05 -12.77
N ARG A 299 10.03 -0.23 -12.69
CA ARG A 299 11.36 -0.62 -12.20
C ARG A 299 12.49 -0.15 -13.10
N LYS A 300 12.31 -0.27 -14.41
CA LYS A 300 13.31 0.16 -15.39
C LYS A 300 13.27 1.67 -15.61
N SER A 301 12.19 2.34 -15.23
CA SER A 301 11.87 3.73 -15.61
C SER A 301 11.96 3.93 -17.13
N GLU A 302 11.51 2.91 -17.87
CA GLU A 302 11.54 2.84 -19.32
C GLU A 302 10.17 2.46 -19.85
N ARG A 303 9.82 3.02 -21.02
CA ARG A 303 8.58 2.69 -21.72
C ARG A 303 8.58 1.22 -22.11
N ILE A 304 7.43 0.56 -21.94
CA ILE A 304 7.17 -0.77 -22.48
C ILE A 304 5.99 -0.70 -23.44
N VAL A 305 6.14 -1.35 -24.60
CA VAL A 305 5.08 -1.57 -25.59
C VAL A 305 4.95 -3.07 -25.77
N VAL A 306 3.73 -3.58 -25.63
CA VAL A 306 3.38 -4.97 -25.83
C VAL A 306 2.48 -5.08 -27.05
N ASP A 307 2.97 -5.73 -28.10
CA ASP A 307 2.25 -5.90 -29.36
C ASP A 307 1.08 -6.89 -29.22
N ASP A 308 1.31 -8.04 -28.60
CA ASP A 308 0.25 -9.01 -28.30
C ASP A 308 0.38 -9.60 -26.89
N VAL A 309 -0.58 -9.27 -26.04
CA VAL A 309 -0.73 -9.80 -24.68
C VAL A 309 -0.80 -11.33 -24.69
N ALA A 310 -1.31 -11.98 -25.74
CA ALA A 310 -1.41 -13.44 -25.76
C ALA A 310 -0.05 -14.16 -25.74
N SER A 311 1.01 -13.52 -26.25
CA SER A 311 2.35 -14.14 -26.38
C SER A 311 3.45 -13.41 -25.62
N ALA A 312 3.15 -12.26 -25.03
CA ALA A 312 4.14 -11.39 -24.38
C ALA A 312 4.78 -12.03 -23.12
N PRO A 313 6.13 -12.11 -23.03
CA PRO A 313 6.81 -12.66 -21.86
C PRO A 313 6.69 -11.79 -20.59
N GLU A 314 6.27 -10.53 -20.72
CA GLU A 314 6.12 -9.56 -19.62
C GLU A 314 4.91 -9.84 -18.70
N PHE A 315 4.07 -10.81 -19.06
CA PHE A 315 2.90 -11.21 -18.27
C PHE A 315 3.12 -12.57 -17.62
N ASP A 316 2.79 -12.68 -16.33
CA ASP A 316 2.44 -13.97 -15.75
C ASP A 316 1.06 -14.44 -16.25
N GLU A 317 0.78 -15.74 -16.14
CA GLU A 317 -0.46 -16.31 -16.68
C GLU A 317 -1.75 -15.73 -16.07
N PRO A 318 -1.83 -15.47 -14.75
CA PRO A 318 -3.00 -14.80 -14.17
C PRO A 318 -3.23 -13.39 -14.75
N SER A 319 -2.18 -12.58 -14.86
CA SER A 319 -2.28 -11.23 -15.41
C SER A 319 -2.62 -11.26 -16.90
N ARG A 320 -2.07 -12.22 -17.64
CA ARG A 320 -2.41 -12.46 -19.06
C ARG A 320 -3.89 -12.77 -19.21
N ALA A 321 -4.41 -13.73 -18.45
CA ALA A 321 -5.80 -14.14 -18.51
C ALA A 321 -6.76 -12.98 -18.17
N ALA A 322 -6.47 -12.23 -17.10
CA ALA A 322 -7.29 -11.07 -16.70
C ALA A 322 -7.27 -9.97 -17.77
N THR A 323 -6.12 -9.71 -18.39
CA THR A 323 -5.97 -8.69 -19.45
C THR A 323 -6.71 -9.09 -20.72
N LEU A 324 -6.61 -10.36 -21.13
CA LEU A 324 -7.34 -10.89 -22.29
C LEU A 324 -8.85 -10.91 -22.06
N ALA A 325 -9.32 -11.22 -20.84
CA ALA A 325 -10.73 -11.19 -20.47
C ALA A 325 -11.33 -9.77 -20.54
N ALA A 326 -10.51 -8.74 -20.33
CA ALA A 326 -10.88 -7.33 -20.55
C ALA A 326 -10.81 -6.91 -22.03
N HIS A 327 -10.60 -7.86 -22.96
CA HIS A 327 -10.40 -7.61 -24.39
C HIS A 327 -9.18 -6.74 -24.69
N SER A 328 -8.19 -6.67 -23.81
CA SER A 328 -6.94 -5.94 -24.07
C SER A 328 -5.92 -6.86 -24.75
N ARG A 329 -5.63 -6.60 -26.02
CA ARG A 329 -4.66 -7.36 -26.83
C ARG A 329 -3.32 -6.68 -27.02
N SER A 330 -3.25 -5.35 -26.95
CA SER A 330 -1.99 -4.61 -26.96
C SER A 330 -1.99 -3.59 -25.82
N VAL A 331 -0.80 -3.34 -25.25
CA VAL A 331 -0.64 -2.45 -24.09
C VAL A 331 0.59 -1.58 -24.26
N GLN A 332 0.47 -0.32 -23.87
CA GLN A 332 1.60 0.60 -23.77
C GLN A 332 1.66 1.15 -22.35
N CYS A 333 2.85 1.18 -21.74
CA CYS A 333 3.09 1.73 -20.41
C CYS A 333 4.19 2.80 -20.46
N THR A 334 3.88 4.05 -20.12
CA THR A 334 4.85 5.17 -20.05
C THR A 334 5.08 5.58 -18.60
N PRO A 335 6.33 5.61 -18.11
CA PRO A 335 6.66 6.12 -16.78
C PRO A 335 6.32 7.60 -16.64
N ILE A 336 5.65 7.94 -15.54
CA ILE A 336 5.54 9.32 -15.05
C ILE A 336 6.83 9.60 -14.26
N PRO A 337 7.73 10.47 -14.75
CA PRO A 337 9.01 10.71 -14.10
C PRO A 337 8.80 11.39 -12.75
N GLY A 338 9.61 11.00 -11.77
CA GLY A 338 9.73 11.64 -10.48
C GLY A 338 11.16 12.01 -10.13
N PRO A 339 11.42 12.36 -8.86
CA PRO A 339 12.72 12.82 -8.41
C PRO A 339 13.83 11.79 -8.69
N ALA A 340 15.02 12.28 -9.02
CA ALA A 340 16.21 11.47 -9.32
C ALA A 340 16.00 10.42 -10.44
N GLY A 341 15.08 10.68 -11.38
CA GLY A 341 14.84 9.82 -12.54
C GLY A 341 14.06 8.54 -12.22
N ARG A 342 13.54 8.38 -11.00
CA ARG A 342 12.68 7.25 -10.63
C ARG A 342 11.24 7.54 -11.03
N ALA A 343 10.56 6.56 -11.60
CA ALA A 343 9.13 6.65 -11.85
C ALA A 343 8.34 6.89 -10.55
N GLN A 344 7.39 7.82 -10.57
CA GLN A 344 6.45 8.08 -9.47
C GLN A 344 5.01 7.60 -9.76
N GLY A 345 4.79 7.11 -10.97
CA GLY A 345 3.53 6.54 -11.44
C GLY A 345 3.67 6.08 -12.89
N MET A 346 2.60 5.52 -13.43
CA MET A 346 2.50 5.00 -14.78
C MET A 346 1.23 5.51 -15.46
N LEU A 347 1.33 5.82 -16.74
CA LEU A 347 0.17 5.90 -17.62
C LEU A 347 0.18 4.70 -18.57
N SER A 348 -0.98 4.09 -18.75
CA SER A 348 -1.11 2.90 -19.59
C SER A 348 -2.35 2.98 -20.48
N THR A 349 -2.18 2.65 -21.75
CA THR A 349 -3.25 2.59 -22.75
C THR A 349 -3.32 1.19 -23.35
N HIS A 350 -4.54 0.72 -23.59
CA HIS A 350 -4.81 -0.65 -24.03
C HIS A 350 -5.59 -0.62 -25.34
N HIS A 351 -5.39 -1.62 -26.19
CA HIS A 351 -6.12 -1.76 -27.46
C HIS A 351 -6.69 -3.16 -27.63
N ALA A 352 -7.87 -3.23 -28.24
CA ALA A 352 -8.57 -4.49 -28.46
C ALA A 352 -7.95 -5.39 -29.55
N GLN A 353 -7.09 -4.81 -30.39
CA GLN A 353 -6.38 -5.52 -31.45
C GLN A 353 -4.90 -5.65 -31.10
N ALA A 354 -4.31 -6.79 -31.48
CA ALA A 354 -2.87 -6.99 -31.40
C ALA A 354 -2.14 -6.18 -32.48
N GLY A 355 -0.86 -5.87 -32.24
CA GLY A 355 -0.01 -5.16 -33.19
C GLY A 355 -0.39 -3.70 -33.41
N HIS A 356 -0.96 -3.04 -32.39
CA HIS A 356 -1.25 -1.60 -32.48
C HIS A 356 0.06 -0.82 -32.67
N ALA A 357 0.21 -0.21 -33.85
CA ALA A 357 1.42 0.52 -34.21
C ALA A 357 1.31 1.98 -33.77
N PHE A 358 1.93 2.30 -32.62
CA PHE A 358 2.09 3.69 -32.19
C PHE A 358 3.03 4.43 -33.13
N THR A 359 2.60 5.59 -33.60
CA THR A 359 3.43 6.53 -34.35
C THR A 359 4.46 7.19 -33.44
N GLY A 360 5.59 7.64 -34.02
CA GLY A 360 6.59 8.39 -33.26
C GLY A 360 6.02 9.67 -32.63
N ALA A 361 5.04 10.32 -33.27
CA ALA A 361 4.39 11.51 -32.76
C ALA A 361 3.55 11.21 -31.50
N GLU A 362 2.78 10.12 -31.49
CA GLU A 362 2.00 9.69 -30.32
C GLU A 362 2.92 9.35 -29.15
N LEU A 363 4.02 8.63 -29.40
CA LEU A 363 4.99 8.29 -28.35
C LEU A 363 5.61 9.55 -27.73
N VAL A 364 6.02 10.53 -28.56
CA VAL A 364 6.54 11.83 -28.09
C VAL A 364 5.49 12.64 -27.32
N ALA A 365 4.23 12.61 -27.75
CA ALA A 365 3.13 13.26 -27.04
C ALA A 365 2.91 12.62 -25.67
N LEU A 366 2.93 11.28 -25.57
CA LEU A 366 2.85 10.55 -24.31
C LEU A 366 4.02 10.88 -23.37
N ASP A 367 5.26 10.97 -23.87
CA ASP A 367 6.42 11.37 -23.05
C ASP A 367 6.29 12.80 -22.55
N THR A 368 5.75 13.70 -23.38
CA THR A 368 5.51 15.10 -23.01
C THR A 368 4.48 15.21 -21.90
N VAL A 369 3.32 14.55 -22.06
CA VAL A 369 2.26 14.53 -21.05
C VAL A 369 2.72 13.85 -19.76
N ALA A 370 3.51 12.77 -19.85
CA ALA A 370 4.10 12.12 -18.68
C ALA A 370 5.01 13.08 -17.89
N ARG A 371 5.90 13.82 -18.58
CA ARG A 371 6.81 14.79 -17.95
C ARG A 371 6.06 15.95 -17.30
N GLU A 372 5.02 16.46 -17.95
CA GLU A 372 4.14 17.49 -17.38
C GLU A 372 3.41 16.97 -16.13
N ALA A 373 2.90 15.73 -16.18
CA ALA A 373 2.30 15.08 -15.03
C ALA A 373 3.28 14.90 -13.87
N GLY A 374 4.53 14.50 -14.16
CA GLY A 374 5.58 14.39 -13.14
C GLY A 374 5.85 15.71 -12.43
N ALA A 375 6.01 16.80 -13.19
CA ALA A 375 6.22 18.14 -12.63
C ALA A 375 5.03 18.61 -11.76
N TRP A 376 3.80 18.34 -12.21
CA TRP A 376 2.60 18.67 -11.44
C TRP A 376 2.50 17.86 -10.15
N LEU A 377 2.80 16.55 -10.19
CA LEU A 377 2.81 15.70 -9.00
C LEU A 377 3.88 16.11 -7.99
N ASP A 378 5.06 16.52 -8.45
CA ASP A 378 6.12 17.05 -7.60
C ASP A 378 5.69 18.36 -6.93
N TRP A 379 5.04 19.26 -7.67
CA TRP A 379 4.43 20.48 -7.11
C TRP A 379 3.34 20.14 -6.10
N TYR A 380 2.46 19.19 -6.39
CA TYR A 380 1.38 18.77 -5.49
C TYR A 380 1.93 18.26 -4.16
N ARG A 381 3.00 17.45 -4.20
CA ARG A 381 3.69 16.92 -3.01
C ARG A 381 4.42 18.00 -2.21
N THR A 382 5.04 18.97 -2.88
CA THR A 382 5.85 20.02 -2.22
C THR A 382 5.04 21.26 -1.84
N THR A 383 3.81 21.39 -2.34
CA THR A 383 2.94 22.54 -2.06
C THR A 383 1.68 22.07 -1.32
N THR A 384 0.77 21.37 -2.00
CA THR A 384 -0.54 20.99 -1.44
C THR A 384 -0.43 20.06 -0.22
N VAL A 385 0.47 19.08 -0.26
CA VAL A 385 0.67 18.17 0.90
C VAL A 385 1.30 18.90 2.08
N LEU A 386 2.26 19.79 1.82
CA LEU A 386 2.89 20.58 2.90
C LEU A 386 1.93 21.62 3.48
N ASP A 387 1.05 22.22 2.67
CA ASP A 387 -0.06 23.07 3.14
C ASP A 387 -1.02 22.30 4.06
N ALA A 388 -1.28 21.03 3.74
CA ALA A 388 -2.10 20.16 4.57
C ALA A 388 -1.41 19.84 5.91
N LEU A 389 -0.10 19.62 5.92
CA LEU A 389 0.67 19.45 7.16
C LEU A 389 0.67 20.72 8.02
N GLU A 390 0.83 21.90 7.41
CA GLU A 390 0.76 23.17 8.16
C GLU A 390 -0.64 23.46 8.72
N ASP A 391 -1.70 23.17 7.97
CA ASP A 391 -3.08 23.25 8.49
C ASP A 391 -3.31 22.23 9.61
N LEU A 392 -2.77 21.02 9.47
CA LEU A 392 -2.81 20.00 10.52
C LEU A 392 -2.13 20.49 11.81
N HIS A 393 -0.93 21.06 11.69
CA HIS A 393 -0.18 21.61 12.81
C HIS A 393 -0.89 22.78 13.49
N ARG A 394 -1.40 23.76 12.72
CA ARG A 394 -2.15 24.90 13.27
C ARG A 394 -3.39 24.43 14.02
N ARG A 395 -4.15 23.49 13.47
CA ARG A 395 -5.37 22.95 14.10
C ARG A 395 -5.07 22.05 15.29
N ALA A 396 -3.97 21.32 15.29
CA ALA A 396 -3.56 20.54 16.45
C ALA A 396 -3.17 21.42 17.65
N HIS A 397 -2.75 22.67 17.40
CA HIS A 397 -2.48 23.68 18.45
C HIS A 397 -3.68 24.57 18.79
N GLY A 398 -4.73 24.60 17.96
CA GLY A 398 -5.91 25.44 18.16
C GLY A 398 -7.07 24.68 18.81
N PRO A 399 -7.79 25.27 19.78
CA PRO A 399 -9.07 24.74 20.24
C PRO A 399 -10.17 24.79 19.17
#